data_AF-A0A958K685-F1
#
_entry.id   AF-A0A958K685-F1
#
_cell.length_a   1.000
_cell.length_b   1.000
_cell.length_c   1.000
_cell.angle_alpha   90.00
_cell.angle_beta   90.00
_cell.angle_gamma   90.00
#
_symmetry.space_group_name_H-M   'P 1'
#
loop_
_entity.id
_entity.type
_entity.pdbx_description
1 polymer ?
#
loop_
_entity_poly.entity_id
_entity_poly.type
_entity_poly.pdbx_seq_one_letter_code
_entity_poly.pdbx_strand_id
1 'polypeptide(L)'
;DKDGLIKLISNSDMNAACLLVAAGIPTYGDKPELKNVEAAIEKLGVRESTLILAVNFAVRLMLKTKPIVCWDDLLKRLMDNIEIGAIMGEQVEAIGRETGMLAGFMSYAGLLPFLAHDLVALKKYQELEKKHGTIGKKILLELFQCEPYQVGALVIQRLGFGVSAACGAMLALGGLKAEHLSFPEEIIRWKAIVAWVEALRAGRNYPKEVELRTMFQALTPEKPGGPKNPVLSNVYIQVAKVKRNGSEWMWHLPRPDYDRTKEVMGL
;
A
#
# COMPACT_ATOMS: atom_id res chain seq x y z
N ASP A 1 -8.14 -14.71 14.94
CA ASP A 1 -8.46 -15.97 14.25
C ASP A 1 -9.59 -15.70 13.25
N LYS A 2 -10.02 -16.72 12.48
CA LYS A 2 -11.09 -16.60 11.48
C LYS A 2 -12.42 -16.14 12.11
N ASP A 3 -12.82 -16.77 13.21
CA ASP A 3 -14.10 -16.49 13.88
C ASP A 3 -14.16 -15.07 14.45
N GLY A 4 -13.06 -14.59 15.03
CA GLY A 4 -12.94 -13.20 15.48
C GLY A 4 -13.07 -12.19 14.35
N LEU A 5 -12.49 -12.48 13.18
CA LEU A 5 -12.61 -11.62 12.00
C LEU A 5 -14.03 -11.61 11.45
N ILE A 6 -14.68 -12.77 11.34
CA ILE A 6 -16.09 -12.87 10.93
C ILE A 6 -16.97 -12.08 11.89
N LYS A 7 -16.81 -12.28 13.19
CA LYS A 7 -17.56 -11.54 14.21
C LYS A 7 -17.36 -10.04 14.08
N LEU A 8 -16.14 -9.57 13.80
CA LEU A 8 -15.88 -8.15 13.56
C LEU A 8 -16.62 -7.65 12.31
N ILE A 9 -16.53 -8.37 11.20
CA ILE A 9 -17.22 -8.00 9.94
C ILE A 9 -18.73 -7.97 10.14
N SER A 10 -19.31 -8.95 10.82
CA SER A 10 -20.76 -9.01 11.07
C SER A 10 -21.28 -7.91 11.99
N ASN A 11 -20.43 -7.33 12.85
CA ASN A 11 -20.82 -6.32 13.83
C ASN A 11 -20.28 -4.91 13.49
N SER A 12 -19.77 -4.69 12.28
CA SER A 12 -19.21 -3.39 11.87
C SER A 12 -19.62 -3.02 10.45
N ASP A 13 -19.52 -1.73 10.11
CA ASP A 13 -19.80 -1.22 8.76
C ASP A 13 -18.67 -1.52 7.74
N MET A 14 -17.94 -2.61 7.93
CA MET A 14 -16.86 -3.05 7.04
C MET A 14 -17.43 -3.52 5.71
N ASN A 15 -16.74 -3.20 4.61
CA ASN A 15 -17.20 -3.59 3.28
C ASN A 15 -16.78 -5.02 2.96
N ALA A 16 -17.52 -6.03 3.41
CA ALA A 16 -17.15 -7.42 3.16
C ALA A 16 -17.07 -7.79 1.66
N ALA A 17 -17.69 -7.00 0.76
CA ALA A 17 -17.65 -7.26 -0.68
C ALA A 17 -16.22 -7.14 -1.24
N CYS A 18 -15.35 -6.33 -0.64
CA CYS A 18 -13.96 -6.23 -1.08
C CYS A 18 -13.22 -7.56 -0.95
N LEU A 19 -13.55 -8.39 0.06
CA LEU A 19 -12.96 -9.71 0.24
C LEU A 19 -13.40 -10.67 -0.87
N LEU A 20 -14.67 -10.64 -1.27
CA LEU A 20 -15.17 -11.47 -2.36
C LEU A 20 -14.48 -11.11 -3.68
N VAL A 21 -14.36 -9.80 -3.96
CA VAL A 21 -13.64 -9.31 -5.16
C VAL A 21 -12.18 -9.75 -5.14
N ALA A 22 -11.48 -9.55 -4.02
CA ALA A 22 -10.09 -9.97 -3.88
C ALA A 22 -9.91 -11.50 -4.00
N ALA A 23 -10.87 -12.28 -3.49
CA ALA A 23 -10.88 -13.73 -3.59
C ALA A 23 -11.34 -14.25 -4.97
N GLY A 24 -11.81 -13.38 -5.88
CA GLY A 24 -12.40 -13.79 -7.17
C GLY A 24 -13.70 -14.59 -7.00
N ILE A 25 -14.44 -14.35 -5.91
CA ILE A 25 -15.74 -14.97 -5.65
C ILE A 25 -16.84 -14.07 -6.26
N PRO A 26 -17.69 -14.59 -7.16
CA PRO A 26 -18.76 -13.81 -7.75
C PRO A 26 -19.69 -13.16 -6.72
N THR A 27 -19.94 -11.86 -6.87
CA THR A 27 -20.90 -11.13 -6.04
C THR A 27 -22.26 -11.08 -6.74
N TYR A 28 -23.26 -11.76 -6.17
CA TYR A 28 -24.65 -11.65 -6.61
C TYR A 28 -25.40 -10.73 -5.63
N GLY A 29 -25.78 -9.52 -6.08
CA GLY A 29 -26.51 -8.54 -5.27
C GLY A 29 -25.65 -7.59 -4.43
N ASP A 30 -26.30 -6.72 -3.64
CA ASP A 30 -25.65 -5.64 -2.89
C ASP A 30 -25.01 -6.07 -1.56
N LYS A 31 -25.46 -7.18 -0.96
CA LYS A 31 -24.97 -7.66 0.35
C LYS A 31 -24.31 -9.03 0.23
N PRO A 32 -23.01 -9.17 0.59
CA PRO A 32 -22.33 -10.46 0.62
C PRO A 32 -23.01 -11.44 1.59
N GLU A 33 -23.28 -12.66 1.12
CA GLU A 33 -23.74 -13.75 1.98
C GLU A 33 -22.59 -14.22 2.89
N LEU A 34 -22.90 -14.54 4.16
CA LEU A 34 -21.89 -14.93 5.16
C LEU A 34 -20.97 -16.06 4.68
N LYS A 35 -21.53 -17.13 4.10
CA LYS A 35 -20.77 -18.26 3.54
C LYS A 35 -19.74 -17.83 2.48
N ASN A 36 -20.03 -16.80 1.69
CA ASN A 36 -19.12 -16.30 0.65
C ASN A 36 -17.99 -15.48 1.28
N VAL A 37 -18.29 -14.75 2.35
CA VAL A 37 -17.27 -14.04 3.15
C VAL A 37 -16.35 -15.03 3.85
N GLU A 38 -16.90 -16.12 4.41
CA GLU A 38 -16.12 -17.20 5.02
C GLU A 38 -15.20 -17.86 4.01
N ALA A 39 -15.71 -18.21 2.82
CA ALA A 39 -14.92 -18.77 1.73
C ALA A 39 -13.83 -17.80 1.24
N ALA A 40 -14.11 -16.48 1.21
CA ALA A 40 -13.11 -15.48 0.88
C ALA A 40 -11.98 -15.45 1.92
N ILE A 41 -12.31 -15.45 3.22
CA ILE A 41 -11.33 -15.45 4.30
C ILE A 41 -10.51 -16.75 4.32
N GLU A 42 -11.11 -17.90 4.00
CA GLU A 42 -10.38 -19.15 3.86
C GLU A 42 -9.39 -19.11 2.71
N LYS A 43 -9.79 -18.56 1.56
CA LYS A 43 -8.93 -18.46 0.37
C LYS A 43 -7.79 -17.47 0.55
N LEU A 44 -8.06 -16.30 1.12
CA LEU A 44 -7.08 -15.22 1.31
C LEU A 44 -6.25 -15.41 2.59
N GLY A 45 -6.78 -16.13 3.57
CA GLY A 45 -6.26 -16.14 4.93
C GLY A 45 -6.65 -14.90 5.73
N VAL A 46 -6.53 -15.01 7.06
CA VAL A 46 -6.94 -13.96 8.01
C VAL A 46 -6.10 -12.69 7.85
N ARG A 47 -4.79 -12.83 7.60
CA ARG A 47 -3.86 -11.70 7.50
C ARG A 47 -4.14 -10.84 6.28
N GLU A 48 -4.26 -11.46 5.09
CA GLU A 48 -4.53 -10.73 3.84
C GLU A 48 -5.92 -10.09 3.91
N SER A 49 -6.92 -10.82 4.42
CA SER A 49 -8.27 -10.29 4.61
C SER A 49 -8.29 -9.06 5.54
N THR A 50 -7.54 -9.10 6.65
CA THR A 50 -7.45 -7.97 7.59
C THR A 50 -6.85 -6.74 6.91
N LEU A 51 -5.80 -6.92 6.12
CA LEU A 51 -5.17 -5.82 5.39
C LEU A 51 -6.09 -5.23 4.32
N ILE A 52 -6.76 -6.08 3.54
CA ILE A 52 -7.72 -5.66 2.51
C ILE A 52 -8.82 -4.80 3.14
N LEU A 53 -9.39 -5.26 4.25
CA LEU A 53 -10.42 -4.52 4.98
C LEU A 53 -9.90 -3.20 5.54
N ALA A 54 -8.69 -3.16 6.10
CA ALA A 54 -8.10 -1.95 6.64
C ALA A 54 -7.85 -0.88 5.55
N VAL A 55 -7.31 -1.30 4.40
CA VAL A 55 -7.11 -0.41 3.24
C VAL A 55 -8.45 0.08 2.71
N ASN A 56 -9.42 -0.83 2.51
CA ASN A 56 -10.75 -0.45 2.05
C ASN A 56 -11.44 0.51 3.04
N PHE A 57 -11.32 0.28 4.34
CA PHE A 57 -11.85 1.16 5.37
C PHE A 57 -11.23 2.56 5.30
N ALA A 58 -9.90 2.66 5.21
CA ALA A 58 -9.21 3.94 5.07
C ALA A 58 -9.65 4.68 3.80
N VAL A 59 -9.68 3.99 2.66
CA VAL A 59 -10.11 4.57 1.37
C VAL A 59 -11.56 5.04 1.42
N ARG A 60 -12.48 4.22 1.96
CA ARG A 60 -13.90 4.58 2.10
C ARG A 60 -14.09 5.81 2.98
N LEU A 61 -13.38 5.90 4.11
CA LEU A 61 -13.46 7.08 4.97
C LEU A 61 -13.05 8.35 4.21
N MET A 62 -12.03 8.28 3.36
CA MET A 62 -11.57 9.44 2.60
C MET A 62 -12.49 9.76 1.42
N LEU A 63 -13.07 8.77 0.75
CA LEU A 63 -13.99 9.02 -0.36
C LEU A 63 -15.36 9.55 0.09
N LYS A 64 -15.75 9.35 1.36
CA LYS A 64 -17.00 9.91 1.92
C LYS A 64 -17.07 11.44 1.84
N THR A 65 -15.94 12.13 1.73
CA THR A 65 -15.90 13.60 1.60
C THR A 65 -16.21 14.12 0.19
N LYS A 66 -16.53 13.22 -0.77
CA LYS A 66 -16.76 13.53 -2.19
C LYS A 66 -15.59 14.29 -2.82
N PRO A 67 -14.38 13.70 -2.88
CA PRO A 67 -13.24 14.33 -3.54
C PRO A 67 -13.54 14.56 -5.03
N ILE A 68 -13.66 15.83 -5.43
CA ILE A 68 -14.23 16.22 -6.73
C ILE A 68 -13.30 15.89 -7.92
N VAL A 69 -11.98 15.79 -7.69
CA VAL A 69 -11.00 15.59 -8.77
C VAL A 69 -9.83 14.75 -8.25
N CYS A 70 -9.26 13.86 -9.07
CA CYS A 70 -7.95 13.18 -8.94
C CYS A 70 -7.79 12.01 -7.95
N TRP A 71 -8.86 11.59 -7.30
CA TRP A 71 -8.79 10.46 -6.37
C TRP A 71 -8.47 9.15 -7.10
N ASP A 72 -8.94 8.96 -8.33
CA ASP A 72 -8.76 7.75 -9.12
C ASP A 72 -7.28 7.51 -9.46
N ASP A 73 -6.57 8.54 -9.93
CA ASP A 73 -5.14 8.45 -10.21
C ASP A 73 -4.31 8.17 -8.95
N LEU A 74 -4.69 8.75 -7.80
CA LEU A 74 -4.02 8.47 -6.53
C LEU A 74 -4.27 7.03 -6.09
N LEU A 75 -5.52 6.55 -6.17
CA LEU A 75 -5.87 5.19 -5.78
C LEU A 75 -5.30 4.14 -6.73
N LYS A 76 -5.20 4.40 -8.04
CA LYS A 76 -4.49 3.51 -8.99
C LYS A 76 -3.04 3.33 -8.57
N ARG A 77 -2.32 4.43 -8.31
CA ARG A 77 -0.93 4.38 -7.84
C ARG A 77 -0.78 3.69 -6.49
N LEU A 78 -1.74 3.88 -5.59
CA LEU A 78 -1.79 3.16 -4.33
C LEU A 78 -1.87 1.64 -4.57
N MET A 79 -2.76 1.20 -5.46
CA MET A 79 -2.92 -0.23 -5.75
C MET A 79 -1.72 -0.83 -6.47
N ASP A 80 -1.14 -0.11 -7.44
CA ASP A 80 0.12 -0.52 -8.08
C ASP A 80 1.20 -0.77 -7.02
N ASN A 81 1.31 0.11 -6.03
CA ASN A 81 2.28 -0.05 -4.96
C ASN A 81 1.98 -1.23 -4.04
N ILE A 82 0.72 -1.42 -3.66
CA ILE A 82 0.31 -2.56 -2.84
C ILE A 82 0.63 -3.86 -3.59
N GLU A 83 0.32 -3.95 -4.88
CA GLU A 83 0.57 -5.14 -5.69
C GLU A 83 2.08 -5.38 -5.90
N ILE A 84 2.87 -4.34 -6.15
CA ILE A 84 4.35 -4.44 -6.18
C ILE A 84 4.87 -4.98 -4.85
N GLY A 85 4.33 -4.49 -3.74
CA GLY A 85 4.64 -4.99 -2.40
C GLY A 85 4.28 -6.45 -2.23
N ALA A 86 3.08 -6.86 -2.66
CA ALA A 86 2.61 -8.24 -2.62
C ALA A 86 3.54 -9.18 -3.41
N ILE A 87 3.84 -8.83 -4.66
CA ILE A 87 4.76 -9.57 -5.54
C ILE A 87 6.10 -9.78 -4.86
N MET A 88 6.67 -8.72 -4.26
CA MET A 88 7.93 -8.84 -3.54
C MET A 88 7.78 -9.75 -2.30
N GLY A 89 6.71 -9.57 -1.52
CA GLY A 89 6.45 -10.34 -0.31
C GLY A 89 6.25 -11.84 -0.56
N GLU A 90 5.63 -12.22 -1.67
CA GLU A 90 5.48 -13.62 -2.08
C GLU A 90 6.82 -14.29 -2.39
N GLN A 91 7.77 -13.53 -2.92
CA GLN A 91 9.08 -14.04 -3.33
C GLN A 91 10.08 -14.08 -2.17
N VAL A 92 9.74 -13.48 -1.03
CA VAL A 92 10.59 -13.43 0.16
C VAL A 92 9.80 -13.91 1.37
N GLU A 93 9.97 -15.17 1.75
CA GLU A 93 9.24 -15.81 2.86
C GLU A 93 9.31 -14.99 4.15
N ALA A 94 10.47 -14.43 4.47
CA ALA A 94 10.64 -13.57 5.63
C ALA A 94 9.70 -12.35 5.58
N ILE A 95 9.38 -11.80 4.42
CA ILE A 95 8.46 -10.67 4.33
C ILE A 95 7.02 -11.19 4.40
N GLY A 96 6.67 -12.11 3.51
CA GLY A 96 5.28 -12.55 3.32
C GLY A 96 4.48 -11.53 2.51
N ARG A 97 3.48 -12.02 1.77
CA ARG A 97 2.67 -11.23 0.83
C ARG A 97 2.01 -10.03 1.52
N GLU A 98 1.41 -10.22 2.68
CA GLU A 98 0.63 -9.21 3.40
C GLU A 98 1.51 -8.08 3.95
N THR A 99 2.69 -8.42 4.48
CA THR A 99 3.68 -7.44 4.93
C THR A 99 4.14 -6.57 3.75
N GLY A 100 4.37 -7.20 2.59
CA GLY A 100 4.71 -6.51 1.36
C GLY A 100 3.59 -5.56 0.89
N MET A 101 2.35 -6.05 0.84
CA MET A 101 1.16 -5.24 0.55
C MET A 101 1.06 -4.03 1.48
N LEU A 102 1.26 -4.23 2.78
CA LEU A 102 1.20 -3.16 3.78
C LEU A 102 2.30 -2.12 3.54
N ALA A 103 3.52 -2.56 3.19
CA ALA A 103 4.60 -1.65 2.82
C ALA A 103 4.27 -0.81 1.57
N GLY A 104 3.58 -1.41 0.58
CA GLY A 104 3.07 -0.67 -0.58
C GLY A 104 2.01 0.37 -0.20
N PHE A 105 1.08 0.00 0.70
CA PHE A 105 0.06 0.91 1.22
C PHE A 105 0.68 2.11 1.94
N MET A 106 1.72 1.89 2.75
CA MET A 106 2.41 2.94 3.54
C MET A 106 2.90 4.14 2.71
N SER A 107 3.37 3.91 1.48
CA SER A 107 3.91 4.97 0.61
C SER A 107 2.87 6.03 0.24
N TYR A 108 1.58 5.68 0.24
CA TYR A 108 0.49 6.55 -0.16
C TYR A 108 -0.54 6.78 0.95
N ALA A 109 -0.51 5.99 2.03
CA ALA A 109 -1.43 6.12 3.17
C ALA A 109 -1.48 7.54 3.74
N GLY A 110 -0.36 8.26 3.73
CA GLY A 110 -0.28 9.64 4.20
C GLY A 110 -0.88 10.68 3.27
N LEU A 111 -1.07 10.36 1.99
CA LEU A 111 -1.71 11.24 1.02
C LEU A 111 -3.24 11.11 1.05
N LEU A 112 -3.77 9.98 1.53
CA LEU A 112 -5.20 9.72 1.59
C LEU A 112 -5.96 10.76 2.45
N PRO A 113 -5.50 11.16 3.66
CA PRO A 113 -6.17 12.20 4.45
C PRO A 113 -6.31 13.56 3.76
N PHE A 114 -5.40 13.90 2.84
CA PHE A 114 -5.51 15.17 2.10
C PHE A 114 -6.62 15.14 1.05
N LEU A 115 -7.10 13.95 0.61
CA LEU A 115 -8.34 13.85 -0.17
C LEU A 115 -9.56 14.35 0.62
N ALA A 116 -9.54 14.18 1.94
CA ALA A 116 -10.62 14.60 2.82
C ALA A 116 -10.48 16.05 3.30
N HIS A 117 -9.25 16.49 3.58
CA HIS A 117 -9.00 17.74 4.28
C HIS A 117 -8.55 18.92 3.40
N ASP A 118 -7.75 18.68 2.34
CA ASP A 118 -7.19 19.77 1.53
C ASP A 118 -6.98 19.34 0.07
N LEU A 119 -8.10 19.31 -0.66
CA LEU A 119 -8.13 18.93 -2.08
C LEU A 119 -7.30 19.87 -2.97
N VAL A 120 -7.20 21.15 -2.61
CA VAL A 120 -6.47 22.16 -3.40
C VAL A 120 -4.97 21.90 -3.30
N ALA A 121 -4.45 21.68 -2.09
CA ALA A 121 -3.05 21.33 -1.88
C ALA A 121 -2.71 19.99 -2.56
N LEU A 122 -3.59 18.99 -2.48
CA LEU A 122 -3.37 17.70 -3.13
C LEU A 122 -3.34 17.80 -4.65
N LYS A 123 -4.26 18.58 -5.26
CA LYS A 123 -4.24 18.83 -6.70
C LYS A 123 -2.94 19.49 -7.14
N LYS A 124 -2.51 20.53 -6.42
CA LYS A 124 -1.24 21.22 -6.67
C LYS A 124 -0.04 20.28 -6.51
N TYR A 125 -0.06 19.40 -5.50
CA TYR A 125 0.96 18.36 -5.32
C TYR A 125 1.06 17.47 -6.57
N GLN A 126 -0.06 16.96 -7.08
CA GLN A 126 -0.06 16.09 -8.25
C GLN A 126 0.37 16.80 -9.55
N GLU A 127 -0.04 18.05 -9.74
CA GLU A 127 0.39 18.88 -10.87
C GLU A 127 1.91 19.08 -10.85
N LEU A 128 2.46 19.39 -9.68
CA LEU A 128 3.90 19.52 -9.48
C LEU A 128 4.59 18.17 -9.71
N GLU A 129 4.07 17.08 -9.15
CA GLU A 129 4.67 15.74 -9.27
C GLU A 129 4.71 15.31 -10.75
N LYS A 130 3.64 15.58 -11.51
CA LYS A 130 3.60 15.34 -12.96
C LYS A 130 4.65 16.17 -13.72
N LYS A 131 4.88 17.42 -13.30
CA LYS A 131 5.79 18.35 -13.97
C LYS A 131 7.26 18.11 -13.62
N HIS A 132 7.56 17.75 -12.39
CA HIS A 132 8.91 17.72 -11.84
C HIS A 132 9.37 16.33 -11.38
N GLY A 133 8.49 15.33 -11.41
CA GLY A 133 8.74 14.02 -10.82
C GLY A 133 8.69 14.10 -9.29
N THR A 134 9.74 13.65 -8.61
CA THR A 134 9.79 13.65 -7.14
C THR A 134 9.78 15.07 -6.57
N ILE A 135 8.81 15.36 -5.72
CA ILE A 135 8.67 16.65 -5.04
C ILE A 135 9.57 16.72 -3.80
N GLY A 136 10.34 17.81 -3.70
CA GLY A 136 11.21 18.05 -2.57
C GLY A 136 10.45 18.33 -1.27
N LYS A 137 11.03 17.92 -0.15
CA LYS A 137 10.52 18.12 1.22
C LYS A 137 10.01 19.54 1.51
N LYS A 138 10.74 20.56 1.06
CA LYS A 138 10.37 21.97 1.28
C LYS A 138 8.99 22.29 0.70
N ILE A 139 8.71 21.82 -0.52
CA ILE A 139 7.43 22.04 -1.19
C ILE A 139 6.31 21.28 -0.47
N LEU A 140 6.57 20.05 -0.01
CA LEU A 140 5.57 19.28 0.76
C LEU A 140 5.17 20.00 2.05
N LEU A 141 6.14 20.55 2.78
CA LEU A 141 5.89 21.34 3.98
C LEU A 141 5.12 22.62 3.68
N GLU A 142 5.43 23.30 2.57
CA GLU A 142 4.68 24.49 2.14
C GLU A 142 3.23 24.16 1.77
N LEU A 143 2.98 23.01 1.13
CA LEU A 143 1.65 22.59 0.71
C LEU A 143 0.78 22.07 1.87
N PHE A 144 1.34 21.21 2.72
CA PHE A 144 0.57 20.43 3.70
C PHE A 144 0.84 20.81 5.15
N GLN A 145 1.81 21.71 5.43
CA GLN A 145 2.30 22.05 6.77
C GLN A 145 2.86 20.86 7.57
N CYS A 146 3.01 19.71 6.92
CA CYS A 146 3.58 18.48 7.44
C CYS A 146 4.11 17.62 6.28
N GLU A 147 4.83 16.56 6.59
CA GLU A 147 5.29 15.62 5.57
C GLU A 147 4.33 14.43 5.48
N PRO A 148 3.91 14.02 4.26
CA PRO A 148 2.94 12.94 4.10
C PRO A 148 3.32 11.64 4.83
N TYR A 149 4.60 11.30 4.93
CA TYR A 149 5.01 10.08 5.64
C TYR A 149 4.69 10.12 7.15
N GLN A 150 4.63 11.30 7.77
CA GLN A 150 4.28 11.46 9.19
C GLN A 150 2.80 11.11 9.39
N VAL A 151 1.96 11.64 8.50
CA VAL A 151 0.53 11.32 8.43
C VAL A 151 0.34 9.84 8.13
N GLY A 152 1.12 9.28 7.20
CA GLY A 152 1.11 7.87 6.85
C GLY A 152 1.43 6.98 8.04
N ALA A 153 2.49 7.27 8.80
CA ALA A 153 2.83 6.52 10.00
C ALA A 153 1.69 6.55 11.04
N LEU A 154 1.04 7.71 11.21
CA LEU A 154 -0.14 7.83 12.08
C LEU A 154 -1.31 6.98 11.58
N VAL A 155 -1.61 6.99 10.28
CA VAL A 155 -2.66 6.14 9.67
C VAL A 155 -2.39 4.67 9.95
N ILE A 156 -1.17 4.21 9.71
CA ILE A 156 -0.75 2.82 9.93
C ILE A 156 -0.90 2.40 11.38
N GLN A 157 -0.48 3.25 12.31
CA GLN A 157 -0.64 3.02 13.74
C GLN A 157 -2.12 2.98 14.14
N ARG A 158 -2.95 3.89 13.59
CA ARG A 158 -4.40 3.94 13.86
C ARG A 158 -5.17 2.77 13.29
N LEU A 159 -4.67 2.15 12.22
CA LEU A 159 -5.20 0.90 11.66
C LEU A 159 -4.76 -0.34 12.46
N GLY A 160 -3.89 -0.19 13.46
CA GLY A 160 -3.50 -1.26 14.37
C GLY A 160 -2.33 -2.13 13.91
N PHE A 161 -1.59 -1.71 12.87
CA PHE A 161 -0.43 -2.48 12.36
C PHE A 161 0.85 -2.35 13.21
N GLY A 162 0.76 -1.66 14.34
CA GLY A 162 1.83 -1.57 15.32
C GLY A 162 2.86 -0.47 15.05
N VAL A 163 3.68 -0.23 16.07
CA VAL A 163 4.68 0.86 16.10
C VAL A 163 5.84 0.55 15.15
N SER A 164 6.30 -0.71 15.10
CA SER A 164 7.46 -1.09 14.27
C SER A 164 7.23 -0.81 12.79
N ALA A 165 6.02 -1.12 12.29
CA ALA A 165 5.59 -0.86 10.93
C ALA A 165 5.52 0.66 10.64
N ALA A 166 4.88 1.43 11.53
CA ALA A 166 4.77 2.88 11.40
C ALA A 166 6.14 3.58 11.41
N CYS A 167 7.01 3.22 12.35
CA CYS A 167 8.37 3.77 12.42
C CYS A 167 9.23 3.37 11.23
N GLY A 168 9.16 2.11 10.78
CA GLY A 168 9.91 1.66 9.61
C GLY A 168 9.51 2.41 8.34
N ALA A 169 8.20 2.64 8.13
CA ALA A 169 7.70 3.48 7.04
C ALA A 169 8.21 4.93 7.14
N MET A 170 8.15 5.51 8.34
CA MET A 170 8.64 6.86 8.61
C MET A 170 10.13 7.00 8.27
N LEU A 171 10.96 6.01 8.64
CA LEU A 171 12.40 6.01 8.35
C LEU A 171 12.69 5.85 6.86
N ALA A 172 11.93 5.00 6.17
CA ALA A 172 12.16 4.73 4.74
C ALA A 172 11.71 5.92 3.86
N LEU A 173 10.57 6.53 4.18
CA LEU A 173 9.96 7.58 3.37
C LEU A 173 10.41 8.98 3.78
N GLY A 174 10.71 9.19 5.06
CA GLY A 174 10.85 10.53 5.64
C GLY A 174 12.24 11.13 5.61
N GLY A 175 13.24 10.38 5.13
CA GLY A 175 14.62 10.85 5.13
C GLY A 175 15.10 11.29 6.53
N LEU A 176 14.51 10.73 7.59
CA LEU A 176 14.93 10.98 8.96
C LEU A 176 16.40 10.57 9.06
N LYS A 177 17.27 11.53 9.37
CA LYS A 177 18.71 11.26 9.58
C LYS A 177 18.88 10.46 10.86
N ALA A 178 18.79 9.15 10.71
CA ALA A 178 18.94 8.16 11.77
C ALA A 178 20.40 7.94 12.21
N GLU A 179 21.35 8.75 11.72
CA GLU A 179 22.81 8.56 11.88
C GLU A 179 23.25 8.46 13.36
N HIS A 180 22.43 8.95 14.29
CA HIS A 180 22.70 8.91 15.74
C HIS A 180 21.65 8.12 16.54
N LEU A 181 20.72 7.43 15.88
CA LEU A 181 19.64 6.70 16.53
C LEU A 181 19.80 5.20 16.27
N SER A 182 19.86 4.43 17.35
CA SER A 182 19.74 2.97 17.27
C SER A 182 18.26 2.59 17.25
N PHE A 183 17.88 1.78 16.28
CA PHE A 183 16.52 1.24 16.17
C PHE A 183 16.53 -0.27 16.37
N PRO A 184 15.48 -0.84 16.99
CA PRO A 184 15.24 -2.28 16.99
C PRO A 184 15.30 -2.89 15.58
N GLU A 185 15.80 -4.12 15.48
CA GLU A 185 15.95 -4.84 14.21
C GLU A 185 14.64 -4.91 13.41
N GLU A 186 13.51 -5.09 14.09
CA GLU A 186 12.20 -5.12 13.45
C GLU A 186 11.85 -3.82 12.70
N ILE A 187 12.23 -2.66 13.26
CA ILE A 187 12.04 -1.35 12.62
C ILE A 187 12.93 -1.23 11.38
N ILE A 188 14.18 -1.69 11.48
CA ILE A 188 15.12 -1.69 10.34
C ILE A 188 14.64 -2.63 9.23
N ARG A 189 14.07 -3.78 9.59
CA ARG A 189 13.43 -4.70 8.64
C ARG A 189 12.27 -4.02 7.91
N TRP A 190 11.37 -3.35 8.63
CA TRP A 190 10.28 -2.58 8.00
C TRP A 190 10.80 -1.46 7.09
N LYS A 191 11.83 -0.73 7.53
CA LYS A 191 12.52 0.26 6.70
C LYS A 191 13.03 -0.36 5.40
N ALA A 192 13.67 -1.53 5.48
CA ALA A 192 14.17 -2.25 4.31
C ALA A 192 13.03 -2.66 3.37
N ILE A 193 11.93 -3.21 3.89
CA ILE A 193 10.76 -3.64 3.10
C ILE A 193 10.20 -2.45 2.32
N VAL A 194 9.93 -1.33 3.00
CA VAL A 194 9.38 -0.12 2.35
C VAL A 194 10.37 0.46 1.33
N ALA A 195 11.67 0.51 1.66
CA ALA A 195 12.69 1.00 0.74
C ALA A 195 12.83 0.14 -0.53
N TRP A 196 12.60 -1.17 -0.42
CA TRP A 196 12.57 -2.08 -1.56
C TRP A 196 11.34 -1.84 -2.45
N VAL A 197 10.15 -1.72 -1.87
CA VAL A 197 8.94 -1.38 -2.63
C VAL A 197 9.11 -0.05 -3.38
N GLU A 198 9.66 0.97 -2.71
CA GLU A 198 9.97 2.26 -3.32
C GLU A 198 11.00 2.17 -4.44
N ALA A 199 11.99 1.28 -4.33
CA ALA A 199 12.95 1.03 -5.39
C ALA A 199 12.29 0.38 -6.61
N LEU A 200 11.52 -0.70 -6.40
CA LEU A 200 10.81 -1.44 -7.43
C LEU A 200 9.83 -0.55 -8.19
N ARG A 201 9.02 0.25 -7.47
CA ARG A 201 8.13 1.27 -8.03
C ARG A 201 8.86 2.23 -8.96
N ALA A 202 9.97 2.79 -8.48
CA ALA A 202 10.81 3.71 -9.24
C ALA A 202 11.53 3.05 -10.44
N GLY A 203 11.38 1.73 -10.66
CA GLY A 203 12.11 0.99 -11.69
C GLY A 203 13.60 0.84 -11.37
N ARG A 204 13.97 0.99 -10.10
CA ARG A 204 15.33 0.75 -9.62
C ARG A 204 15.46 -0.71 -9.21
N ASN A 205 16.66 -1.25 -9.44
CA ASN A 205 16.94 -2.63 -9.07
C ASN A 205 17.06 -2.83 -7.55
N TYR A 206 17.35 -1.78 -6.78
CA TYR A 206 17.58 -1.90 -5.33
C TYR A 206 17.42 -0.56 -4.59
N PRO A 207 17.26 -0.60 -3.26
CA PRO A 207 17.29 0.58 -2.38
C PRO A 207 18.56 1.42 -2.55
N LYS A 208 18.48 2.73 -2.29
CA LYS A 208 19.66 3.63 -2.40
C LYS A 208 20.70 3.27 -1.34
N GLU A 209 20.25 3.12 -0.09
CA GLU A 209 21.06 2.69 1.05
C GLU A 209 21.61 1.29 0.82
N VAL A 210 22.92 1.11 0.98
CA VAL A 210 23.63 -0.13 0.63
C VAL A 210 23.31 -1.24 1.64
N GLU A 211 23.15 -0.85 2.90
CA GLU A 211 22.89 -1.72 4.03
C GLU A 211 21.56 -2.47 3.86
N LEU A 212 20.54 -1.79 3.30
CA LEU A 212 19.21 -2.37 3.09
C LEU A 212 19.15 -3.39 1.94
N ARG A 213 20.14 -3.41 1.05
CA ARG A 213 20.14 -4.28 -0.16
C ARG A 213 20.37 -5.75 0.18
N THR A 214 21.01 -6.02 1.32
CA THR A 214 21.40 -7.37 1.74
C THR A 214 20.52 -7.93 2.86
N MET A 215 19.56 -7.13 3.36
CA MET A 215 18.63 -7.53 4.43
C MET A 215 17.79 -8.76 4.04
N PHE A 216 17.52 -8.92 2.75
CA PHE A 216 16.79 -10.07 2.21
C PHE A 216 17.67 -10.79 1.20
N GLN A 217 18.20 -11.95 1.58
CA GLN A 217 19.10 -12.74 0.74
C GLN A 217 18.50 -13.01 -0.65
N ALA A 218 17.20 -13.33 -0.70
CA ALA A 218 16.45 -13.58 -1.94
C ALA A 218 16.44 -12.38 -2.92
N LEU A 219 16.54 -11.14 -2.42
CA LEU A 219 16.55 -9.92 -3.22
C LEU A 219 17.96 -9.34 -3.40
N THR A 220 19.00 -10.01 -2.90
CA THR A 220 20.35 -9.45 -2.95
C THR A 220 20.78 -9.28 -4.41
N PRO A 221 21.19 -8.06 -4.83
CA PRO A 221 21.66 -7.81 -6.18
C PRO A 221 22.89 -8.64 -6.52
N GLU A 222 23.03 -8.97 -7.79
CA GLU A 222 24.15 -9.74 -8.31
C GLU A 222 25.46 -8.96 -8.17
N LYS A 223 26.54 -9.67 -7.87
CA LYS A 223 27.90 -9.13 -8.03
C LYS A 223 28.20 -9.00 -9.53
N PRO A 224 28.95 -7.97 -9.97
CA PRO A 224 29.37 -7.86 -11.37
C PRO A 224 30.05 -9.17 -11.85
N GLY A 225 29.54 -9.75 -12.93
CA GLY A 225 30.04 -11.01 -13.50
C GLY A 225 29.50 -12.30 -12.84
N GLY A 226 28.61 -12.19 -11.85
CA GLY A 226 27.95 -13.33 -11.22
C GLY A 226 26.75 -13.87 -12.01
N PRO A 227 26.23 -15.06 -11.66
CA PRO A 227 25.01 -15.60 -12.24
C PRO A 227 23.79 -14.76 -11.84
N LYS A 228 22.77 -14.74 -12.71
CA LYS A 228 21.56 -13.95 -12.46
C LYS A 228 20.79 -14.42 -11.23
N ASN A 229 20.29 -13.50 -10.40
CA ASN A 229 19.38 -13.82 -9.31
C ASN A 229 17.98 -14.08 -9.90
N PRO A 230 17.49 -15.34 -9.92
CA PRO A 230 16.25 -15.69 -10.58
C PRO A 230 15.03 -15.10 -9.87
N VAL A 231 15.07 -15.01 -8.53
CA VAL A 231 13.98 -14.47 -7.72
C VAL A 231 13.80 -12.99 -8.03
N LEU A 232 14.89 -12.23 -7.97
CA LEU A 232 14.88 -10.80 -8.26
C LEU A 232 14.48 -10.51 -9.71
N SER A 233 14.93 -11.33 -10.66
CA SER A 233 14.52 -11.25 -12.07
C SER A 233 13.01 -11.47 -12.24
N ASN A 234 12.44 -12.47 -11.55
CA ASN A 234 11.00 -12.72 -11.57
C ASN A 234 10.21 -11.54 -10.99
N VAL A 235 10.65 -11.00 -9.84
CA VAL A 235 10.04 -9.80 -9.24
C VAL A 235 10.00 -8.66 -10.26
N TYR A 236 11.10 -8.35 -10.95
CA TYR A 236 11.11 -7.28 -11.94
C TYR A 236 10.17 -7.52 -13.12
N ILE A 237 10.06 -8.77 -13.60
CA ILE A 237 9.14 -9.10 -14.69
C ILE A 237 7.69 -8.83 -14.26
N GLN A 238 7.30 -9.25 -13.06
CA GLN A 238 5.94 -9.03 -12.56
C GLN A 238 5.67 -7.54 -12.27
N VAL A 239 6.62 -6.83 -11.64
CA VAL A 239 6.52 -5.38 -11.42
C VAL A 239 6.41 -4.61 -12.75
N ALA A 240 7.15 -5.03 -13.79
CA ALA A 240 7.03 -4.42 -15.11
C ALA A 240 5.66 -4.63 -15.75
N LYS A 241 4.96 -5.75 -15.46
CA LYS A 241 3.57 -5.96 -15.89
C LYS A 241 2.64 -4.99 -15.18
N VAL A 242 2.72 -4.87 -13.84
CA VAL A 242 1.91 -3.90 -13.08
C VAL A 242 2.11 -2.48 -13.60
N LYS A 243 3.37 -2.06 -13.83
CA LYS A 243 3.65 -0.72 -14.36
C LYS A 243 3.12 -0.48 -15.78
N ARG A 244 2.97 -1.53 -16.59
CA ARG A 244 2.48 -1.44 -17.97
C ARG A 244 0.96 -1.48 -18.05
N ASN A 245 0.35 -2.37 -17.26
CA ASN A 245 -1.06 -2.71 -17.38
C ASN A 245 -1.91 -2.03 -16.28
N GLY A 246 -1.27 -1.47 -15.26
CA GLY A 246 -1.91 -1.11 -14.00
C GLY A 246 -2.11 -2.32 -13.10
N SER A 247 -2.41 -2.06 -11.83
CA SER A 247 -2.84 -3.08 -10.89
C SER A 247 -4.19 -3.67 -11.27
N GLU A 248 -4.32 -4.98 -11.12
CA GLU A 248 -5.60 -5.68 -11.27
C GLU A 248 -6.46 -5.57 -9.99
N TRP A 249 -5.93 -4.95 -8.95
CA TRP A 249 -6.56 -4.92 -7.64
C TRP A 249 -7.52 -3.73 -7.53
N MET A 250 -8.80 -4.05 -7.47
CA MET A 250 -9.90 -3.07 -7.42
C MET A 250 -10.71 -3.12 -6.13
N TRP A 251 -10.33 -4.01 -5.21
CA TRP A 251 -11.05 -4.29 -3.97
C TRP A 251 -10.98 -3.14 -2.95
N HIS A 252 -10.09 -2.16 -3.12
CA HIS A 252 -9.99 -0.97 -2.26
C HIS A 252 -11.18 -0.01 -2.43
N LEU A 253 -11.93 -0.11 -3.52
CA LEU A 253 -13.03 0.78 -3.84
C LEU A 253 -14.33 0.42 -3.08
N PRO A 254 -15.25 1.40 -2.90
CA PRO A 254 -16.60 1.12 -2.42
C PRO A 254 -17.39 0.18 -3.34
N ARG A 255 -17.16 0.27 -4.66
CA ARG A 255 -17.79 -0.58 -5.69
C ARG A 255 -16.70 -1.22 -6.58
N PRO A 256 -17.01 -2.29 -7.33
CA PRO A 256 -16.00 -3.12 -8.01
C PRO A 256 -15.13 -2.42 -9.06
N ASP A 257 -15.52 -1.24 -9.53
CA ASP A 257 -14.77 -0.45 -10.50
C ASP A 257 -14.87 1.06 -10.23
N TYR A 258 -14.01 1.83 -10.90
CA TYR A 258 -13.91 3.28 -10.73
C TYR A 258 -15.19 4.00 -11.17
N ASP A 259 -15.85 3.55 -12.24
CA ASP A 259 -17.02 4.25 -12.81
C ASP A 259 -18.24 4.06 -11.93
N ARG A 260 -18.53 2.83 -11.49
CA ARG A 260 -19.57 2.54 -10.49
C ARG A 260 -19.30 3.23 -9.16
N THR A 261 -18.04 3.40 -8.78
CA THR A 261 -17.67 4.17 -7.59
C THR A 261 -18.00 5.66 -7.77
N LYS A 262 -17.70 6.25 -8.95
CA LYS A 262 -18.08 7.63 -9.29
C LYS A 262 -19.60 7.83 -9.24
N GLU A 263 -20.35 6.93 -9.87
CA GLU A 263 -21.82 6.97 -9.90
C GLU A 263 -22.42 7.00 -8.48
N VAL A 264 -21.97 6.10 -7.59
CA VAL A 264 -22.44 6.04 -6.19
C VAL A 264 -22.05 7.28 -5.39
N MET A 265 -20.93 7.92 -5.75
CA MET A 265 -20.47 9.15 -5.10
C MET A 265 -21.15 10.42 -5.66
N GLY A 266 -21.85 10.32 -6.80
CA GLY A 266 -22.42 11.46 -7.53
C GLY A 266 -21.35 12.35 -8.17
N LEU A 267 -20.28 11.73 -8.69
CA LEU A 267 -19.17 12.38 -9.40
C LEU A 267 -19.22 12.12 -10.91
#